data_AF-A0A851ICR5-F1
#
_entry.id   AF-A0A851ICR5-F1
#
_cell.length_a   1.000
_cell.length_b   1.000
_cell.length_c   1.000
_cell.angle_alpha   90.00
_cell.angle_beta   90.00
_cell.angle_gamma   90.00
#
_symmetry.space_group_name_H-M   'P 1'
#
loop_
_entity.id
_entity.type
_entity.pdbx_description
1 polymer ?
#
loop_
_entity_poly.entity_id
_entity_poly.type
_entity_poly.pdbx_seq_one_letter_code
_entity_poly.pdbx_strand_id
1 'polypeptide(L)'
;MEKYKKFWEAVDIEYTEKEGKRKEKSKYYTKELLEKYGVKKYINLVLDYELIAFNPLLHCKNIDPETNEEGESLFSDLDFSDNVYEYGRKKLIWYSEKIHKQKYGKNAKKKEVNYEVLDSYIPFIEASSYGSFVYISKETNRIVQFYSYSDLSDESKGVYWKWVKLAENFDEFIEKLYVDPKDNEEMSKEEKEKLTKFVDGLLEQLDEER
;
A
#
# COMPACT_ATOMS: atom_id res chain seq x y z
N MET A 1 23.23 -4.25 -9.17
CA MET A 1 22.22 -3.91 -10.20
C MET A 1 21.21 -5.03 -10.47
N GLU A 2 21.54 -6.32 -10.28
CA GLU A 2 20.57 -7.43 -10.42
C GLU A 2 19.43 -7.46 -9.38
N LYS A 3 19.64 -6.91 -8.18
CA LYS A 3 18.64 -6.96 -7.09
C LYS A 3 17.44 -6.02 -7.28
N TYR A 4 17.53 -5.03 -8.17
CA TYR A 4 16.49 -4.00 -8.35
C TYR A 4 15.48 -4.32 -9.45
N LYS A 5 15.58 -5.48 -10.11
CA LYS A 5 14.72 -5.86 -11.24
C LYS A 5 13.56 -6.81 -10.90
N LYS A 6 13.55 -7.46 -9.74
CA LYS A 6 12.60 -8.54 -9.45
C LYS A 6 11.15 -8.10 -9.19
N PHE A 7 10.92 -6.93 -8.60
CA PHE A 7 9.56 -6.38 -8.47
C PHE A 7 8.93 -6.18 -9.86
N TRP A 8 9.70 -5.55 -10.74
CA TRP A 8 9.28 -5.24 -12.10
C TRP A 8 8.99 -6.52 -12.91
N GLU A 9 9.76 -7.59 -12.69
CA GLU A 9 9.55 -8.90 -13.33
C GLU A 9 8.16 -9.51 -13.07
N ALA A 10 7.49 -9.12 -11.98
CA ALA A 10 6.13 -9.58 -11.68
C ALA A 10 5.04 -8.63 -12.18
N VAL A 11 5.36 -7.46 -12.74
CA VAL A 11 4.33 -6.54 -13.25
C VAL A 11 3.68 -7.16 -14.47
N ASP A 12 2.35 -7.29 -14.43
CA ASP A 12 1.57 -7.55 -15.63
C ASP A 12 1.54 -6.27 -16.47
N ILE A 13 2.54 -6.13 -17.35
CA ILE A 13 2.74 -4.93 -18.18
C ILE A 13 1.53 -4.70 -19.08
N GLU A 14 0.99 -5.75 -19.71
CA GLU A 14 -0.11 -5.60 -20.66
C GLU A 14 -1.37 -5.06 -19.95
N TYR A 15 -1.71 -5.64 -18.79
CA TYR A 15 -2.84 -5.18 -18.01
C TYR A 15 -2.60 -3.77 -17.43
N THR A 16 -1.42 -3.53 -16.85
CA THR A 16 -1.06 -2.25 -16.22
C THR A 16 -1.06 -1.10 -17.22
N GLU A 17 -0.52 -1.31 -18.43
CA GLU A 17 -0.52 -0.30 -19.49
C GLU A 17 -1.92 -0.01 -20.04
N LYS A 18 -2.76 -1.04 -20.16
CA LYS A 18 -4.08 -0.93 -20.77
C LYS A 18 -5.15 -0.40 -19.82
N GLU A 19 -5.18 -0.93 -18.60
CA GLU A 19 -6.25 -0.69 -17.62
C GLU A 19 -5.75 0.11 -16.40
N GLY A 20 -4.46 0.03 -16.08
CA GLY A 20 -3.88 0.61 -14.87
C GLY A 20 -3.48 2.08 -14.99
N LYS A 21 -3.26 2.60 -16.20
CA LYS A 21 -2.92 4.02 -16.42
C LYS A 21 -4.07 4.94 -16.07
N ARG A 22 -3.73 6.05 -15.40
CA ARG A 22 -4.68 7.13 -15.09
C ARG A 22 -5.21 7.76 -16.36
N LYS A 23 -6.54 7.85 -16.43
CA LYS A 23 -7.26 8.65 -17.43
C LYS A 23 -7.39 10.10 -16.99
N GLU A 24 -7.42 10.32 -15.68
CA GLU A 24 -7.51 11.62 -15.03
C GLU A 24 -6.53 11.70 -13.86
N LYS A 25 -6.08 12.91 -13.52
CA LYS A 25 -5.22 13.12 -12.34
C LYS A 25 -6.00 12.76 -11.08
N SER A 26 -5.34 12.13 -10.11
CA SER A 26 -5.93 11.87 -8.80
C SER A 26 -6.39 13.16 -8.13
N LYS A 27 -7.54 13.11 -7.46
CA LYS A 27 -8.02 14.22 -6.61
C LYS A 27 -7.21 14.34 -5.32
N TYR A 28 -6.58 13.26 -4.89
CA TYR A 28 -5.92 13.16 -3.58
C TYR A 28 -4.40 13.09 -3.67
N TYR A 29 -3.87 12.30 -4.61
CA TYR A 29 -2.44 12.07 -4.74
C TYR A 29 -1.81 13.10 -5.67
N THR A 30 -1.38 14.23 -5.09
CA THR A 30 -0.64 15.28 -5.81
C THR A 30 0.86 15.10 -5.63
N LYS A 31 1.66 15.59 -6.59
CA LYS A 31 3.12 15.59 -6.50
C LYS A 31 3.61 16.21 -5.18
N GLU A 32 3.09 17.40 -4.85
CA GLU A 32 3.43 18.11 -3.62
C GLU A 32 3.13 17.28 -2.36
N LEU A 33 1.97 16.59 -2.31
CA LEU A 33 1.61 15.74 -1.19
C LEU A 33 2.58 14.56 -1.06
N LEU A 34 2.86 13.88 -2.16
CA LEU A 34 3.70 12.70 -2.22
C LEU A 34 5.15 13.03 -1.80
N GLU A 35 5.72 14.09 -2.37
CA GLU A 35 7.07 14.57 -2.01
C GLU A 35 7.15 14.98 -0.55
N LYS A 36 6.13 15.68 -0.04
CA LYS A 36 6.05 16.10 1.36
C LYS A 36 6.16 14.91 2.32
N TYR A 37 5.57 13.77 1.97
CA TYR A 37 5.60 12.56 2.79
C TYR A 37 6.58 11.49 2.29
N GLY A 38 7.62 11.91 1.56
CA GLY A 38 8.81 11.10 1.32
C GLY A 38 8.71 10.11 0.17
N VAL A 39 7.70 10.22 -0.70
CA VAL A 39 7.65 9.53 -1.99
C VAL A 39 8.50 10.33 -2.97
N LYS A 40 9.62 9.77 -3.45
CA LYS A 40 10.55 10.51 -4.32
C LYS A 40 10.87 9.73 -5.57
N LYS A 41 11.51 8.57 -5.41
CA LYS A 41 12.00 7.76 -6.52
C LYS A 41 10.86 7.15 -7.34
N TYR A 42 9.78 6.75 -6.67
CA TYR A 42 8.66 6.09 -7.35
C TYR A 42 7.41 6.97 -7.36
N ILE A 43 7.58 8.29 -7.49
CA ILE A 43 6.44 9.22 -7.49
C ILE A 43 5.54 9.07 -8.72
N ASN A 44 6.12 8.84 -9.90
CA ASN A 44 5.37 8.69 -11.15
C ASN A 44 4.53 7.40 -11.17
N LEU A 45 4.97 6.37 -10.45
CA LEU A 45 4.18 5.16 -10.23
C LEU A 45 2.79 5.48 -9.64
N VAL A 46 2.72 6.49 -8.78
CA VAL A 46 1.47 6.97 -8.18
C VAL A 46 0.71 7.91 -9.11
N LEU A 47 1.45 8.84 -9.73
CA LEU A 47 0.88 9.95 -10.50
C LEU A 47 0.37 9.52 -11.86
N ASP A 48 0.91 8.45 -12.44
CA ASP A 48 0.58 7.99 -13.79
C ASP A 48 -0.32 6.75 -13.78
N TYR A 49 -0.35 5.99 -12.69
CA TYR A 49 -1.13 4.75 -12.58
C TYR A 49 -2.13 4.82 -11.43
N GLU A 50 -3.35 4.35 -11.70
CA GLU A 50 -4.35 4.02 -10.68
C GLU A 50 -4.12 2.63 -10.13
N LEU A 51 -3.58 1.72 -10.94
CA LEU A 51 -3.42 0.32 -10.58
C LEU A 51 -2.17 -0.24 -11.25
N ILE A 52 -1.39 -0.99 -10.48
CA ILE A 52 -0.32 -1.83 -11.01
C ILE A 52 -0.63 -3.25 -10.60
N ALA A 53 -0.88 -4.13 -11.58
CA ALA A 53 -1.19 -5.51 -11.34
C ALA A 53 0.08 -6.37 -11.36
N PHE A 54 0.09 -7.42 -10.53
CA PHE A 54 1.19 -8.37 -10.47
C PHE A 54 0.74 -9.79 -10.78
N ASN A 55 1.58 -10.49 -11.53
CA ASN A 55 1.49 -11.91 -11.77
C ASN A 55 2.92 -12.47 -11.92
N PRO A 56 3.46 -13.21 -10.94
CA PRO A 56 2.80 -13.69 -9.71
C PRO A 56 2.58 -12.60 -8.65
N LEU A 57 1.95 -12.96 -7.53
CA LEU A 57 1.77 -12.09 -6.36
C LEU A 57 3.12 -11.65 -5.78
N LEU A 58 3.15 -10.46 -5.19
CA LEU A 58 4.31 -9.94 -4.48
C LEU A 58 4.18 -10.09 -2.97
N HIS A 59 5.33 -10.31 -2.35
CA HIS A 59 5.50 -10.47 -0.92
C HIS A 59 6.23 -9.26 -0.34
N CYS A 60 5.89 -8.88 0.89
CA CYS A 60 6.60 -7.89 1.68
C CYS A 60 6.75 -8.40 3.11
N LYS A 61 7.97 -8.47 3.62
CA LYS A 61 8.18 -8.75 5.05
C LYS A 61 7.63 -7.61 5.89
N ASN A 62 6.91 -7.96 6.94
CA ASN A 62 6.31 -7.02 7.86
C ASN A 62 6.72 -7.32 9.31
N ILE A 63 6.59 -6.32 10.18
CA ILE A 63 6.87 -6.44 11.60
C ILE A 63 5.72 -5.87 12.40
N ASP A 64 5.22 -6.63 13.36
CA ASP A 64 4.32 -6.14 14.39
C ASP A 64 5.10 -5.22 15.36
N PRO A 65 4.77 -3.92 15.45
CA PRO A 65 5.49 -3.00 16.32
C PRO A 65 5.21 -3.25 17.81
N GLU A 66 4.14 -3.95 18.17
CA GLU A 66 3.78 -4.24 19.57
C GLU A 66 4.51 -5.47 20.10
N THR A 67 4.67 -6.50 19.26
CA THR A 67 5.25 -7.79 19.65
C THR A 67 6.66 -8.04 19.09
N ASN A 68 7.09 -7.25 18.10
CA ASN A 68 8.27 -7.49 17.26
C ASN A 68 8.23 -8.81 16.47
N GLU A 69 7.05 -9.41 16.31
CA GLU A 69 6.89 -10.59 15.47
C GLU A 69 7.03 -10.23 13.99
N GLU A 70 7.86 -11.00 13.28
CA GLU A 70 7.97 -10.92 11.83
C GLU A 70 6.79 -11.64 11.17
N GLY A 71 6.30 -11.08 10.07
CA GLY A 71 5.28 -11.67 9.23
C GLY A 71 5.49 -11.31 7.77
N GLU A 72 4.48 -11.61 6.96
CA GLU A 72 4.52 -11.35 5.53
C GLU A 72 3.16 -10.84 5.03
N SER A 73 3.22 -9.87 4.13
CA SER A 73 2.09 -9.27 3.43
C SER A 73 2.12 -9.66 1.97
N LEU A 74 0.96 -9.90 1.39
CA LEU A 74 0.81 -10.28 -0.02
C LEU A 74 0.08 -9.16 -0.80
N PHE A 75 0.52 -8.96 -2.03
CA PHE A 75 0.02 -7.93 -2.94
C PHE A 75 -0.21 -8.53 -4.32
N SER A 76 -1.47 -8.61 -4.73
CA SER A 76 -1.86 -8.89 -6.13
C SER A 76 -1.72 -7.67 -7.03
N ASP A 77 -1.77 -6.50 -6.42
CA ASP A 77 -1.75 -5.22 -7.10
C ASP A 77 -1.38 -4.11 -6.10
N LEU A 78 -1.02 -2.95 -6.64
CA LEU A 78 -1.02 -1.68 -5.92
C LEU A 78 -2.10 -0.78 -6.52
N ASP A 79 -3.23 -0.68 -5.83
CA ASP A 79 -4.34 0.23 -6.20
C ASP A 79 -4.15 1.60 -5.53
N PHE A 80 -3.88 2.61 -6.35
CA PHE A 80 -3.76 4.03 -6.01
C PHE A 80 -4.98 4.84 -6.45
N SER A 81 -6.13 4.21 -6.67
CA SER A 81 -7.34 4.92 -7.08
C SER A 81 -7.84 5.87 -5.99
N ASP A 82 -8.61 6.88 -6.40
CA ASP A 82 -9.28 7.78 -5.44
C ASP A 82 -10.26 7.03 -4.52
N ASN A 83 -10.76 5.87 -4.96
CA ASN A 83 -11.60 4.99 -4.14
C ASN A 83 -10.84 4.39 -2.96
N VAL A 84 -9.58 3.97 -3.17
CA VAL A 84 -8.72 3.47 -2.08
C VAL A 84 -8.52 4.53 -1.01
N TYR A 85 -8.30 5.79 -1.42
CA TYR A 85 -8.19 6.90 -0.48
C TYR A 85 -9.47 7.04 0.36
N GLU A 86 -10.63 7.07 -0.28
CA GLU A 86 -11.94 7.19 0.39
C GLU A 86 -12.24 6.02 1.33
N TYR A 87 -11.99 4.78 0.87
CA TYR A 87 -12.24 3.59 1.67
C TYR A 87 -11.27 3.47 2.84
N GLY A 88 -9.99 3.76 2.64
CA GLY A 88 -9.02 3.81 3.72
C GLY A 88 -9.39 4.85 4.79
N ARG A 89 -9.86 6.04 4.39
CA ARG A 89 -10.39 7.03 5.35
C ARG A 89 -11.59 6.51 6.13
N LYS A 90 -12.57 5.90 5.46
CA LYS A 90 -13.72 5.27 6.14
C LYS A 90 -13.27 4.19 7.12
N LYS A 91 -12.21 3.45 6.79
CA LYS A 91 -11.64 2.43 7.67
C LYS A 91 -11.04 3.03 8.95
N LEU A 92 -10.32 4.16 8.84
CA LEU A 92 -9.78 4.89 9.98
C LEU A 92 -10.89 5.50 10.87
N ILE A 93 -11.99 5.98 10.29
CA ILE A 93 -13.17 6.45 11.04
C ILE A 93 -13.73 5.29 11.85
N TRP A 94 -13.98 4.15 11.19
CA TRP A 94 -14.47 2.94 11.83
C TRP A 94 -13.56 2.47 12.97
N TYR A 95 -12.24 2.47 12.75
CA TYR A 95 -11.23 2.11 13.74
C TYR A 95 -11.31 3.01 14.98
N SER A 96 -11.37 4.33 14.78
CA SER A 96 -11.50 5.33 15.87
C SER A 96 -12.75 5.08 16.71
N GLU A 97 -13.88 4.84 16.08
CA GLU A 97 -15.15 4.57 16.77
C GLU A 97 -15.12 3.24 17.53
N LYS A 98 -14.45 2.22 17.00
CA LYS A 98 -14.30 0.92 17.66
C LYS A 98 -13.44 1.04 18.91
N ILE A 99 -12.29 1.71 18.83
CA ILE A 99 -11.44 2.00 20.01
C ILE A 99 -12.20 2.82 21.04
N HIS A 100 -12.93 3.85 20.61
CA HIS A 100 -13.74 4.68 21.51
C HIS A 100 -14.76 3.85 22.29
N LYS A 101 -15.49 2.97 21.58
CA LYS A 101 -16.45 2.04 22.19
C LYS A 101 -15.77 1.06 23.15
N GLN A 102 -14.61 0.51 22.79
CA GLN A 102 -13.84 -0.38 23.69
C GLN A 102 -13.37 0.35 24.95
N LYS A 103 -12.86 1.58 24.81
CA LYS A 103 -12.33 2.38 25.92
C LYS A 103 -13.41 2.85 26.90
N TYR A 104 -14.60 3.21 26.42
CA TYR A 104 -15.63 3.85 27.25
C TYR A 104 -16.89 3.02 27.48
N GLY A 105 -17.07 1.89 26.78
CA GLY A 105 -18.20 0.98 26.95
C GLY A 105 -19.56 1.70 26.89
N LYS A 106 -20.39 1.49 27.92
CA LYS A 106 -21.73 2.13 28.03
C LYS A 106 -21.68 3.67 28.04
N ASN A 107 -20.55 4.26 28.43
CA ASN A 107 -20.37 5.71 28.47
C ASN A 107 -19.88 6.31 27.14
N ALA A 108 -19.62 5.50 26.10
CA ALA A 108 -19.12 5.97 24.81
C ALA A 108 -20.00 7.07 24.19
N LYS A 109 -21.33 6.98 24.33
CA LYS A 109 -22.27 7.98 23.81
C LYS A 109 -22.19 9.35 24.50
N LYS A 110 -21.56 9.43 25.68
CA LYS A 110 -21.42 10.67 26.47
C LYS A 110 -20.09 11.38 26.23
N LYS A 111 -19.23 10.82 25.38
CA LYS A 111 -17.90 11.35 25.09
C LYS A 111 -17.71 11.48 23.58
N GLU A 112 -17.02 12.53 23.18
CA GLU A 112 -16.62 12.74 21.79
C GLU A 112 -15.57 11.70 21.38
N VAL A 113 -15.68 11.22 20.14
CA VAL A 113 -14.72 10.27 19.55
C VAL A 113 -13.46 11.05 19.15
N ASN A 114 -12.29 10.57 19.57
CA ASN A 114 -11.03 11.11 19.05
C ASN A 114 -10.77 10.52 17.65
N TYR A 115 -10.74 11.37 16.63
CA TYR A 115 -10.47 11.01 15.24
C TYR A 115 -9.06 11.39 14.76
N GLU A 116 -8.12 11.69 15.67
CA GLU A 116 -6.73 12.08 15.37
C GLU A 116 -6.02 11.14 14.39
N VAL A 117 -6.33 9.84 14.43
CA VAL A 117 -5.78 8.86 13.48
C VAL A 117 -6.09 9.18 12.01
N LEU A 118 -7.20 9.89 11.71
CA LEU A 118 -7.52 10.35 10.35
C LEU A 118 -6.52 11.38 9.86
N ASP A 119 -6.01 12.21 10.77
CA ASP A 119 -5.06 13.25 10.45
C ASP A 119 -3.63 12.71 10.45
N SER A 120 -3.37 11.58 11.09
CA SER A 120 -2.03 10.97 11.16
C SER A 120 -1.65 10.10 9.97
N TYR A 121 -2.61 9.66 9.15
CA TYR A 121 -2.35 8.69 8.08
C TYR A 121 -2.90 9.12 6.72
N ILE A 122 -2.17 8.78 5.67
CA ILE A 122 -2.59 8.92 4.27
C ILE A 122 -2.83 7.51 3.73
N PRO A 123 -4.08 7.13 3.44
CA PRO A 123 -4.33 5.85 2.77
C PRO A 123 -3.72 5.90 1.38
N PHE A 124 -3.12 4.78 0.96
CA PHE A 124 -2.35 4.79 -0.26
C PHE A 124 -2.51 3.52 -1.10
N ILE A 125 -2.69 2.33 -0.49
CA ILE A 125 -2.92 1.06 -1.21
C ILE A 125 -4.02 0.26 -0.51
N GLU A 126 -4.94 -0.34 -1.26
CA GLU A 126 -5.76 -1.44 -0.77
C GLU A 126 -5.02 -2.75 -1.02
N ALA A 127 -4.59 -3.42 0.04
CA ALA A 127 -3.84 -4.66 -0.08
C ALA A 127 -4.78 -5.84 0.13
N SER A 128 -5.19 -6.48 -0.97
CA SER A 128 -5.99 -7.72 -1.04
C SER A 128 -7.45 -7.66 -0.55
N SER A 129 -8.18 -8.69 -0.98
CA SER A 129 -9.62 -8.97 -0.81
C SER A 129 -10.15 -9.08 0.65
N TYR A 130 -9.31 -8.82 1.65
CA TYR A 130 -9.64 -8.99 3.08
C TYR A 130 -9.77 -7.65 3.85
N GLY A 131 -9.86 -6.52 3.14
CA GLY A 131 -10.13 -5.21 3.74
C GLY A 131 -8.95 -4.67 4.54
N SER A 132 -7.73 -4.97 4.10
CA SER A 132 -6.49 -4.41 4.64
C SER A 132 -6.04 -3.21 3.80
N PHE A 133 -5.53 -2.19 4.47
CA PHE A 133 -5.13 -0.94 3.81
C PHE A 133 -3.71 -0.58 4.23
N VAL A 134 -2.94 -0.08 3.28
CA VAL A 134 -1.61 0.49 3.51
C VAL A 134 -1.72 2.00 3.61
N TYR A 135 -0.99 2.56 4.56
CA TYR A 135 -0.97 3.98 4.83
C TYR A 135 0.47 4.50 4.93
N ILE A 136 0.64 5.77 4.58
CA ILE A 136 1.81 6.56 4.95
C ILE A 136 1.50 7.23 6.29
N SER A 137 2.33 7.01 7.30
CA SER A 137 2.31 7.77 8.55
C SER A 137 2.82 9.18 8.29
N LYS A 138 2.01 10.22 8.52
CA LYS A 138 2.42 11.61 8.30
C LYS A 138 3.51 12.08 9.27
N GLU A 139 3.60 11.47 10.44
CA GLU A 139 4.59 11.80 11.47
C GLU A 139 5.97 11.26 11.09
N THR A 140 6.03 10.05 10.53
CA THR A 140 7.28 9.30 10.35
C THR A 140 7.63 8.96 8.91
N ASN A 141 6.71 9.22 7.97
CA ASN A 141 6.73 8.75 6.58
C ASN A 141 6.76 7.22 6.40
N ARG A 142 6.63 6.47 7.50
CA ARG A 142 6.62 5.00 7.48
C ARG A 142 5.43 4.46 6.72
N ILE A 143 5.67 3.35 6.04
CA ILE A 143 4.62 2.57 5.39
C ILE A 143 4.14 1.52 6.37
N VAL A 144 2.86 1.60 6.71
CA VAL A 144 2.22 0.69 7.65
C VAL A 144 0.99 0.07 7.00
N GLN A 145 0.68 -1.16 7.39
CA GLN A 145 -0.53 -1.84 6.96
C GLN A 145 -1.45 -2.08 8.14
N PHE A 146 -2.72 -1.76 7.94
CA PHE A 146 -3.80 -2.00 8.87
C PHE A 146 -4.59 -3.21 8.43
N TYR A 147 -4.68 -4.21 9.30
CA TYR A 147 -5.60 -5.33 9.17
C TYR A 147 -6.78 -5.13 10.10
N SER A 148 -7.95 -5.55 9.63
CA SER A 148 -9.06 -5.87 10.51
C SER A 148 -9.68 -7.18 10.09
N TYR A 149 -9.85 -8.11 11.02
CA TYR A 149 -10.51 -9.38 10.77
C TYR A 149 -11.45 -9.70 11.93
N SER A 150 -12.60 -10.26 11.60
CA SER A 150 -13.47 -10.92 12.58
C SER A 150 -13.03 -12.36 12.69
N ASP A 151 -12.81 -12.87 13.91
CA ASP A 151 -12.64 -14.30 14.09
C ASP A 151 -13.99 -14.98 13.79
N LEU A 152 -14.12 -15.51 12.58
CA LEU A 152 -15.34 -16.18 12.11
C LEU A 152 -15.63 -17.45 12.91
N SER A 153 -14.64 -17.98 13.63
CA SER A 153 -14.81 -19.18 14.45
C SER A 153 -15.35 -18.88 15.86
N ASP A 154 -15.26 -17.62 16.31
CA ASP A 154 -15.75 -17.20 17.62
C ASP A 154 -16.16 -15.72 17.59
N GLU A 155 -17.42 -15.47 17.23
CA GLU A 155 -18.01 -14.13 17.21
C GLU A 155 -17.96 -13.42 18.58
N SER A 156 -17.81 -14.17 19.69
CA SER A 156 -17.70 -13.59 21.03
C SER A 156 -16.36 -12.90 21.28
N LYS A 157 -15.33 -13.23 20.49
CA LYS A 157 -14.00 -12.62 20.55
C LYS A 157 -13.93 -11.25 19.87
N GLY A 158 -14.96 -10.88 19.10
CA GLY A 158 -15.09 -9.55 18.51
C GLY A 158 -14.22 -9.33 17.27
N VAL A 159 -14.08 -8.05 16.89
CA VAL A 159 -13.26 -7.65 15.73
C VAL A 159 -11.85 -7.34 16.21
N TYR A 160 -10.88 -8.02 15.62
CA TYR A 160 -9.46 -7.77 15.82
C TYR A 160 -8.95 -6.79 14.77
N TRP A 161 -7.98 -5.99 15.16
CA TRP A 161 -7.21 -5.17 14.25
C TRP A 161 -5.75 -5.20 14.63
N LYS A 162 -4.90 -4.98 13.64
CA LYS A 162 -3.45 -5.00 13.79
C LYS A 162 -2.83 -3.96 12.88
N TRP A 163 -1.85 -3.24 13.39
CA TRP A 163 -0.94 -2.42 12.59
C TRP A 163 0.36 -3.17 12.44
N VAL A 164 0.92 -3.21 11.23
CA VAL A 164 2.27 -3.72 10.99
C VAL A 164 3.07 -2.69 10.22
N LYS A 165 4.39 -2.67 10.45
CA LYS A 165 5.32 -1.87 9.65
C LYS A 165 5.77 -2.68 8.43
N LEU A 166 5.72 -2.06 7.26
CA LEU A 166 6.24 -2.60 6.00
C LEU A 166 7.63 -2.01 5.68
N ALA A 167 7.76 -0.69 5.80
CA ALA A 167 9.01 0.02 5.46
C ALA A 167 9.14 1.35 6.19
N GLU A 168 10.33 1.95 6.18
CA GLU A 168 10.56 3.28 6.75
C GLU A 168 10.05 4.40 5.83
N ASN A 169 9.89 4.14 4.53
CA ASN A 169 9.30 5.07 3.57
C ASN A 169 8.77 4.32 2.32
N PHE A 170 8.09 5.06 1.44
CA PHE A 170 7.47 4.48 0.25
C PHE A 170 8.48 3.89 -0.73
N ASP A 171 9.59 4.57 -0.97
CA ASP A 171 10.58 4.09 -1.94
C ASP A 171 11.20 2.77 -1.47
N GLU A 172 11.51 2.66 -0.17
CA GLU A 172 11.96 1.41 0.45
C GLU A 172 10.89 0.32 0.40
N PHE A 173 9.61 0.67 0.57
CA PHE A 173 8.51 -0.29 0.45
C PHE A 173 8.49 -0.94 -0.94
N ILE A 174 8.54 -0.14 -2.01
CA ILE A 174 8.59 -0.65 -3.39
C ILE A 174 9.82 -1.54 -3.60
N GLU A 175 10.99 -1.13 -3.11
CA GLU A 175 12.24 -1.89 -3.24
C GLU A 175 12.27 -3.20 -2.44
N LYS A 176 11.44 -3.32 -1.40
CA LYS A 176 11.33 -4.52 -0.56
C LYS A 176 10.35 -5.55 -1.12
N LEU A 177 9.51 -5.20 -2.08
CA LEU A 177 8.60 -6.15 -2.69
C LEU A 177 9.39 -7.22 -3.47
N TYR A 178 8.99 -8.48 -3.30
CA TYR A 178 9.65 -9.62 -3.96
C TYR A 178 8.68 -10.71 -4.38
N VAL A 179 9.08 -11.48 -5.36
CA VAL A 179 8.43 -12.75 -5.75
C VAL A 179 9.02 -13.88 -4.93
N ASP A 180 8.20 -14.77 -4.37
CA ASP A 180 8.70 -16.00 -3.73
C ASP A 180 9.52 -16.78 -4.77
N PRO A 181 10.76 -17.21 -4.46
CA PRO A 181 11.57 -18.00 -5.38
C PRO A 181 10.88 -19.23 -5.97
N LYS A 182 9.85 -19.77 -5.31
CA LYS A 182 9.04 -20.89 -5.81
C LYS A 182 8.12 -20.51 -6.98
N ASP A 183 7.70 -19.25 -7.03
CA ASP A 183 6.79 -18.71 -8.05
C ASP A 183 7.57 -17.96 -9.15
N ASN A 184 8.91 -17.96 -9.06
CA ASN A 184 9.79 -17.23 -9.97
C ASN A 184 10.10 -18.07 -11.23
N GLU A 185 9.22 -17.99 -12.23
CA GLU A 185 9.49 -18.54 -13.58
C GLU A 185 10.50 -17.67 -14.35
N GLU A 186 11.32 -18.30 -15.20
CA GLU A 186 12.36 -17.59 -15.95
C GLU A 186 11.75 -16.80 -17.13
N MET A 187 11.79 -15.46 -17.05
CA MET A 187 11.29 -14.61 -18.15
C MET A 187 12.07 -14.81 -19.45
N SER A 188 11.34 -14.80 -20.58
CA SER A 188 11.88 -14.80 -21.92
C SER A 188 12.64 -13.50 -22.26
N LYS A 189 13.42 -13.52 -23.34
CA LYS A 189 14.18 -12.34 -23.79
C LYS A 189 13.26 -11.17 -24.19
N GLU A 190 12.12 -11.45 -24.82
CA GLU A 190 11.18 -10.42 -25.26
C GLU A 190 10.50 -9.74 -24.07
N GLU A 191 10.12 -10.50 -23.04
CA GLU A 191 9.57 -9.97 -21.79
C GLU A 191 10.58 -9.06 -21.07
N LYS A 192 11.86 -9.48 -21.01
CA LYS A 192 12.95 -8.66 -20.44
C LYS A 192 13.13 -7.32 -21.16
N GLU A 193 13.00 -7.29 -22.49
CA GLU A 193 13.10 -6.06 -23.29
C GLU A 193 11.89 -5.14 -23.09
N LYS A 194 10.66 -5.69 -23.07
CA LYS A 194 9.45 -4.92 -22.75
C LYS A 194 9.51 -4.33 -21.36
N LEU A 195 9.94 -5.12 -20.38
CA LEU A 195 10.08 -4.69 -19.01
C LEU A 195 11.08 -3.55 -18.85
N THR A 196 12.25 -3.69 -19.47
CA THR A 196 13.29 -2.67 -19.38
C THR A 196 12.77 -1.33 -19.94
N LYS A 197 12.08 -1.32 -21.08
CA LYS A 197 11.45 -0.11 -21.63
C LYS A 197 10.38 0.49 -20.72
N PHE A 198 9.55 -0.35 -20.11
CA PHE A 198 8.51 0.09 -19.17
C PHE A 198 9.12 0.77 -17.93
N VAL A 199 10.12 0.12 -17.31
CA VAL A 199 10.82 0.63 -16.14
C VAL A 199 11.61 1.90 -16.46
N ASP A 200 12.32 1.92 -17.58
CA ASP A 200 13.08 3.09 -18.01
C ASP A 200 12.14 4.27 -18.28
N GLY A 201 11.00 4.06 -18.94
CA GLY A 201 9.99 5.12 -19.14
C GLY A 201 9.38 5.67 -17.85
N LEU A 202 9.20 4.82 -16.82
CA LEU A 202 8.77 5.23 -15.48
C LEU A 202 9.81 6.07 -14.74
N LEU A 203 11.10 5.76 -14.94
CA LEU A 203 12.22 6.42 -14.25
C LEU A 203 12.76 7.65 -14.98
N GLU A 204 12.73 7.70 -16.31
CA GLU A 204 13.24 8.83 -17.12
C GLU A 204 12.47 10.14 -16.88
N GLN A 205 11.21 10.07 -16.46
CA GLN A 205 10.43 11.24 -16.04
C GLN A 205 10.90 11.89 -14.73
N LEU A 206 11.92 11.35 -14.05
CA LEU A 206 12.57 11.99 -12.89
C LEU A 206 13.63 13.04 -13.28
N ASP A 207 14.20 12.95 -14.49
CA ASP A 207 15.30 13.82 -14.93
C ASP A 207 14.84 14.99 -15.81
N GLU A 208 13.67 14.93 -16.44
CA GLU A 208 13.17 16.04 -17.29
C GLU A 208 12.52 17.20 -16.51
N GLU A 209 12.21 17.03 -15.21
CA GLU A 209 11.64 18.08 -14.34
C GLU A 209 12.64 18.70 -13.34
N ARG A 210 13.95 18.51 -13.56
CA ARG A 210 15.03 19.07 -12.71
C ARG A 210 15.74 20.25 -13.36
#